data_AF-A0A7K9VAX3-F1
#
_entry.id   AF-A0A7K9VAX3-F1
#
_cell.length_a   1.000
_cell.length_b   1.000
_cell.length_c   1.000
_cell.angle_alpha   90.00
_cell.angle_beta   90.00
_cell.angle_gamma   90.00
#
_symmetry.space_group_name_H-M   'P 1'
#
loop_
_entity.id
_entity.type
_entity.pdbx_description
1 polymer ?
#
loop_
_entity_poly.entity_id
_entity_poly.type
_entity_poly.pdbx_seq_one_letter_code
_entity_poly.pdbx_strand_id
1 'polypeptide(L)'
;SSLQQYVADTDNAALRELLRDCGGRCCAFNNRAGGAEWDAQAGDLLALVQQMLGGDLSTHYTNKLYSQATQLLGCNDMDFEEKCKRLAEQV
;
A
#
# COMPACT_ATOMS: atom_id res chain seq x y z
N SER A 1 8.42 0.44 -25.13
CA SER A 1 9.30 0.57 -23.93
C SER A 1 8.64 -0.20 -22.80
N SER A 2 9.40 -0.93 -21.99
CA SER A 2 8.86 -1.55 -20.76
C SER A 2 8.79 -0.52 -19.64
N LEU A 3 7.99 -0.78 -18.61
CA LEU A 3 7.96 0.04 -17.39
C LEU A 3 9.34 0.11 -16.73
N GLN A 4 10.05 -1.03 -16.67
CA GLN A 4 11.40 -1.05 -16.07
C GLN A 4 12.38 -0.15 -16.85
N GLN A 5 12.29 -0.14 -18.18
CA GLN A 5 13.14 0.73 -19.00
C GLN A 5 12.81 2.21 -18.75
N TYR A 6 11.53 2.57 -18.71
CA TYR A 6 11.11 3.94 -18.41
C TYR A 6 11.61 4.42 -17.04
N VAL A 7 11.49 3.55 -16.03
CA VAL A 7 11.96 3.82 -14.67
C VAL A 7 13.48 3.96 -14.61
N ALA A 8 14.23 3.12 -15.31
CA ALA A 8 15.69 3.15 -15.32
C ALA A 8 16.25 4.40 -16.01
N ASP A 9 15.59 4.83 -17.10
CA ASP A 9 16.08 5.89 -17.97
C ASP A 9 15.53 7.28 -17.64
N THR A 10 14.68 7.41 -16.62
CA THR A 10 14.10 8.71 -16.26
C THR A 10 15.15 9.67 -15.72
N ASP A 11 15.14 10.90 -16.23
CA ASP A 11 15.94 12.04 -15.76
C ASP A 11 15.35 12.70 -14.50
N ASN A 12 14.13 12.31 -14.10
CA ASN A 12 13.47 12.81 -12.90
C ASN A 12 14.13 12.25 -11.63
N ALA A 13 14.99 13.06 -11.00
CA ALA A 13 15.72 12.69 -9.80
C ALA A 13 14.79 12.31 -8.62
N ALA A 14 13.70 13.04 -8.41
CA ALA A 14 12.76 12.77 -7.32
C ALA A 14 12.04 11.43 -7.52
N LEU A 15 11.70 11.09 -8.76
CA LEU A 15 11.09 9.79 -9.08
C LEU A 15 12.07 8.64 -8.84
N ARG A 16 13.34 8.79 -9.23
CA ARG A 16 14.37 7.77 -8.97
C ARG A 16 14.60 7.54 -7.48
N GLU A 17 14.63 8.61 -6.69
CA GLU A 17 14.73 8.54 -5.23
C GLU A 17 13.54 7.81 -4.61
N LEU A 18 12.31 8.20 -4.98
CA LEU A 18 11.10 7.53 -4.51
C LEU A 18 11.10 6.03 -4.83
N LEU A 19 11.50 5.65 -6.05
CA LEU A 19 11.56 4.24 -6.45
C LEU A 19 12.63 3.47 -5.68
N ARG A 20 13.79 4.08 -5.40
CA ARG A 20 14.81 3.48 -4.54
C ARG A 20 14.29 3.24 -3.14
N ASP A 21 13.62 4.22 -2.53
CA ASP A 21 13.06 4.11 -1.18
C ASP A 21 11.92 3.08 -1.12
N CYS A 22 11.17 2.93 -2.22
CA CYS A 22 10.21 1.85 -2.46
C CYS A 22 10.86 0.51 -2.88
N GLY A 23 12.19 0.35 -2.80
CA GLY A 23 12.88 -0.90 -3.14
C GLY A 23 12.71 -1.36 -4.59
N GLY A 24 12.52 -0.41 -5.52
CA GLY A 24 12.31 -0.65 -6.95
C GLY A 24 10.91 -1.16 -7.31
N ARG A 25 9.99 -1.27 -6.34
CA ARG A 25 8.64 -1.77 -6.54
C ARG A 25 7.79 -0.75 -7.31
N CYS A 26 7.29 -1.13 -8.49
CA CYS A 26 6.39 -0.31 -9.29
C CYS A 26 5.48 -1.18 -10.18
N CYS A 27 4.29 -0.66 -10.50
CA CYS A 27 3.32 -1.28 -11.42
C CYS A 27 2.73 -0.19 -12.33
N ALA A 28 2.36 -0.56 -13.56
CA ALA A 28 1.68 0.32 -14.50
C ALA A 28 0.26 -0.19 -14.77
N PHE A 29 -0.69 0.74 -14.88
CA PHE A 29 -2.09 0.43 -15.12
C PHE A 29 -2.64 1.25 -16.28
N ASN A 30 -3.36 0.57 -17.17
CA ASN A 30 -4.25 1.20 -18.11
C ASN A 30 -5.67 1.13 -17.56
N ASN A 31 -6.14 2.19 -16.90
CA ASN A 31 -7.48 2.22 -16.29
C ASN A 31 -8.64 2.17 -17.29
N ARG A 32 -8.35 2.09 -18.60
CA ARG A 32 -9.34 1.86 -19.66
C ARG A 32 -9.33 0.43 -20.17
N ALA A 33 -8.39 -0.39 -19.72
CA ALA A 33 -8.33 -1.81 -20.05
C ALA A 33 -9.56 -2.54 -19.50
N GLY A 34 -10.02 -3.54 -20.23
CA GLY A 34 -11.08 -4.44 -19.81
C GLY A 34 -10.72 -5.89 -20.11
N GLY A 35 -11.46 -6.82 -19.49
CA GLY A 35 -11.22 -8.26 -19.67
C GLY A 35 -9.79 -8.67 -19.32
N ALA A 36 -9.19 -9.51 -20.17
CA ALA A 36 -7.91 -10.15 -19.90
C ALA A 36 -6.74 -9.17 -19.69
N GLU A 37 -6.75 -7.99 -20.32
CA GLU A 37 -5.69 -6.99 -20.09
C GLU A 37 -5.77 -6.42 -18.66
N TRP A 38 -6.98 -6.18 -18.17
CA TRP A 38 -7.20 -5.72 -16.81
C TRP A 38 -6.82 -6.82 -15.80
N ASP A 39 -7.23 -8.07 -16.05
CA ASP A 39 -6.90 -9.20 -15.20
C ASP A 39 -5.37 -9.40 -15.09
N ALA A 40 -4.64 -9.25 -16.19
CA ALA A 40 -3.18 -9.34 -16.20
C ALA A 40 -2.53 -8.23 -15.34
N GLN A 41 -2.97 -6.97 -15.50
CA GLN A 41 -2.43 -5.84 -14.74
C GLN A 41 -2.75 -5.95 -13.23
N ALA A 42 -3.97 -6.38 -12.90
CA ALA A 42 -4.35 -6.66 -11.52
C ALA A 42 -3.53 -7.81 -10.92
N GLY A 43 -3.27 -8.86 -11.72
CA GLY A 43 -2.40 -9.97 -11.35
C GLY A 43 -0.97 -9.54 -11.02
N ASP A 44 -0.37 -8.70 -11.86
CA ASP A 44 0.99 -8.16 -11.64
C ASP A 44 1.09 -7.37 -10.31
N LEU A 45 0.07 -6.57 -9.99
CA LEU A 45 0.01 -5.85 -8.71
C LEU A 45 -0.12 -6.80 -7.52
N LEU A 46 -0.99 -7.80 -7.61
CA LEU A 46 -1.16 -8.79 -6.53
C LEU A 46 0.12 -9.58 -6.28
N ALA A 47 0.85 -9.96 -7.33
CA ALA A 47 2.14 -10.62 -7.21
C ALA A 47 3.17 -9.73 -6.48
N LEU A 48 3.21 -8.44 -6.81
CA LEU A 48 4.08 -7.48 -6.14
C LEU A 48 3.71 -7.28 -4.65
N VAL A 49 2.42 -7.24 -4.32
CA VAL A 49 1.94 -7.18 -2.93
C VAL A 49 2.31 -8.45 -2.17
N GLN A 50 2.13 -9.64 -2.75
CA GLN A 50 2.52 -10.90 -2.12
C GLN A 50 4.02 -10.97 -1.84
N GLN A 51 4.86 -10.51 -2.79
CA GLN A 51 6.30 -10.41 -2.59
C GLN A 51 6.64 -9.43 -1.45
N MET A 52 5.95 -8.29 -1.37
CA MET A 52 6.14 -7.31 -0.30
C MET A 52 5.81 -7.89 1.09
N LEU A 53 4.79 -8.74 1.19
CA LEU A 53 4.39 -9.40 2.42
C LEU A 53 5.28 -10.60 2.79
N GLY A 54 6.28 -10.95 1.96
CA GLY A 54 7.12 -12.13 2.17
C GLY A 54 6.34 -13.46 2.19
N GLY A 55 5.15 -13.48 1.57
CA GLY A 55 4.23 -14.62 1.60
C GLY A 55 3.34 -14.72 2.83
N ASP A 56 3.49 -13.85 3.84
CA ASP A 56 2.64 -13.85 5.04
C ASP A 56 1.51 -12.81 4.91
N LEU A 57 0.32 -13.28 4.55
CA LEU A 57 -0.89 -12.47 4.41
C LEU A 57 -1.43 -11.92 5.75
N SER A 58 -0.90 -12.36 6.89
CA SER A 58 -1.25 -11.80 8.20
C SER A 58 -0.43 -10.55 8.54
N THR A 59 0.69 -10.35 7.84
CA THR A 59 1.53 -9.15 8.03
C THR A 59 0.83 -7.93 7.45
N HIS A 60 0.99 -6.81 8.15
CA HIS A 60 0.49 -5.51 7.73
C HIS A 60 1.38 -4.43 8.32
N TYR A 61 1.41 -3.28 7.66
CA TYR A 61 2.02 -2.10 8.26
C TYR A 61 1.24 -1.74 9.54
N THR A 62 1.97 -1.57 10.64
CA THR A 62 1.40 -1.10 11.91
C THR A 62 2.30 -0.03 12.52
N ASN A 63 1.72 0.78 13.39
CA ASN A 63 2.41 1.78 14.18
C ASN A 63 1.61 1.99 15.49
N LYS A 64 2.02 2.99 16.28
CA LYS A 64 1.35 3.31 17.55
C LYS A 64 -0.13 3.64 17.36
N LEU A 65 -0.48 4.41 16.32
CA LEU A 65 -1.86 4.78 16.03
C LEU A 65 -2.71 3.55 15.68
N TYR A 66 -2.21 2.66 14.81
CA TYR A 66 -2.92 1.42 14.48
C TYR A 66 -3.12 0.53 15.71
N SER A 67 -2.08 0.37 16.54
CA SER A 67 -2.16 -0.44 17.76
C SER A 67 -3.25 0.07 18.72
N GLN A 68 -3.38 1.39 18.83
CA GLN A 68 -4.40 2.03 19.67
C GLN A 68 -5.79 1.95 19.07
N ALA A 69 -5.92 2.13 17.75
CA ALA A 69 -7.18 1.92 17.05
C ALA A 69 -7.70 0.50 17.31
N THR A 70 -6.83 -0.52 17.21
CA THR A 70 -7.20 -1.91 17.52
C THR A 70 -7.66 -2.08 18.98
N GLN A 71 -6.97 -1.46 19.95
CA GLN A 71 -7.37 -1.52 21.37
C GLN A 71 -8.72 -0.86 21.62
N LEU A 72 -8.94 0.34 21.06
CA LEU A 72 -10.19 1.08 21.20
C LEU A 72 -11.36 0.32 20.56
N LEU A 73 -11.15 -0.24 19.36
CA LEU A 73 -12.16 -1.04 18.68
C LEU A 73 -12.58 -2.26 19.52
N GLY A 74 -11.65 -2.89 20.23
CA GLY A 74 -11.91 -4.01 21.15
C GLY A 74 -12.61 -3.64 22.45
N CYS A 75 -12.72 -2.35 22.81
CA CYS A 75 -13.41 -1.91 24.03
C CYS A 75 -14.92 -1.79 23.78
N ASN A 76 -15.74 -2.49 24.55
CA ASN A 76 -17.21 -2.42 24.43
C ASN A 76 -17.84 -1.29 25.26
N ASP A 77 -17.05 -0.63 26.11
CA ASP A 77 -17.52 0.38 27.08
C ASP A 77 -17.71 1.77 26.46
N MET A 78 -17.38 1.93 25.18
CA MET A 78 -17.45 3.20 24.46
C MET A 78 -18.10 2.99 23.10
N ASP A 79 -18.89 3.96 22.66
CA ASP A 79 -19.39 3.99 21.29
C ASP A 79 -18.27 4.28 20.28
N PHE A 80 -18.58 4.14 19.00
CA PHE A 80 -17.61 4.35 17.93
C PHE A 80 -17.14 5.81 17.83
N GLU A 81 -18.01 6.77 18.13
CA GLU A 81 -17.67 8.19 18.01
C GLU A 81 -16.63 8.60 19.06
N GLU A 82 -16.80 8.14 20.30
CA GLU A 82 -15.85 8.35 21.39
C GLU A 82 -14.50 7.68 21.10
N LYS A 83 -14.50 6.47 20.51
CA LYS A 83 -13.25 5.83 20.04
C LYS A 83 -12.53 6.69 19.00
N CYS A 84 -13.26 7.26 18.04
CA CYS A 84 -12.67 8.14 17.02
C CYS A 84 -12.10 9.43 17.62
N LYS A 85 -12.79 10.05 18.59
CA LYS A 85 -12.30 11.26 19.28
C LYS A 85 -10.96 11.01 19.96
N ARG A 86 -10.84 9.92 20.73
CA ARG A 86 -9.60 9.56 21.43
C ARG A 86 -8.45 9.23 20.49
N LEU A 87 -8.74 8.67 19.32
CA LEU A 87 -7.71 8.41 18.32
C LEU A 87 -7.22 9.72 17.67
N ALA A 88 -8.13 10.67 17.43
CA ALA A 88 -7.81 11.97 16.84
C ALA A 88 -6.90 12.83 17.74
N GLU A 89 -6.99 12.68 19.06
CA GLU A 89 -6.10 13.36 20.02
C GLU A 89 -4.62 12.94 19.92
N GLN A 90 -4.30 11.90 19.14
CA GLN A 90 -2.94 11.35 19.04
C GLN A 90 -2.23 11.64 17.71
N VAL A 91 -2.88 12.38 16.82
CA VAL A 91 -2.34 12.82 15.52
C VAL A 91 -1.74 14.22 15.65
#